data_AF-A0A953G0L4-F1
#
_entry.id   AF-A0A953G0L4-F1
#
_cell.length_a   1.000
_cell.length_b   1.000
_cell.length_c   1.000
_cell.angle_alpha   90.00
_cell.angle_beta   90.00
_cell.angle_gamma   90.00
#
_symmetry.space_group_name_H-M   'P 1'
#
loop_
_entity.id
_entity.type
_entity.pdbx_description
1 polymer ?
#
loop_
_entity_poly.entity_id
_entity_poly.type
_entity_poly.pdbx_seq_one_letter_code
_entity_poly.pdbx_strand_id
1 'polypeptide(L)' 'MKAQHINHFDHLGTLPDTVARRDILLGISMATLLGLILVWGVGFSHINAFHNAAHDTRHSNGFPCH' A
#
# COMPACT_ATOMS: atom_id res chain seq x y z
N MET A 1 -21.36 -22.41 42.46
CA MET A 1 -21.39 -23.26 41.26
C MET A 1 -20.93 -22.43 40.07
N LYS A 2 -19.70 -22.71 39.63
CA LYS A 2 -18.97 -22.30 38.40
C LYS A 2 -19.44 -21.03 37.66
N ALA A 3 -18.71 -19.94 37.89
CA ALA A 3 -18.43 -18.94 36.87
C ALA A 3 -17.29 -19.47 35.99
N GLN A 4 -17.53 -19.66 34.69
CA GLN A 4 -16.46 -19.84 33.70
C GLN A 4 -17.01 -19.55 32.30
N HIS A 5 -17.21 -18.25 32.01
CA HIS A 5 -17.36 -17.75 30.65
C HIS A 5 -15.94 -17.49 30.12
N ILE A 6 -15.35 -18.50 29.47
CA ILE A 6 -14.03 -18.42 28.83
C ILE A 6 -14.14 -17.63 27.53
N ASN A 7 -13.55 -16.43 27.48
CA ASN A 7 -13.34 -15.73 26.23
C ASN A 7 -12.17 -16.41 25.50
N HIS A 8 -12.47 -17.06 24.37
CA HIS A 8 -11.51 -17.84 23.58
C HIS A 8 -10.49 -16.98 22.78
N PHE A 9 -10.45 -15.67 23.03
CA PHE A 9 -9.70 -14.71 22.20
C PHE A 9 -8.41 -14.16 22.83
N ASP A 10 -8.08 -14.55 24.05
CA ASP A 10 -6.96 -13.95 24.79
C ASP A 10 -5.57 -14.48 24.35
N HIS A 11 -5.52 -15.46 23.45
CA HIS A 11 -4.26 -16.05 22.97
C HIS A 11 -3.68 -15.41 21.68
N LEU A 12 -4.39 -14.47 21.05
CA LEU A 12 -3.93 -13.83 19.80
C LEU A 12 -3.38 -12.40 19.99
N GLY A 13 -3.29 -11.91 21.24
CA GLY A 13 -3.09 -10.49 21.54
C GLY A 13 -1.70 -10.06 22.00
N THR A 14 -0.63 -10.85 21.80
CA THR A 14 0.72 -10.45 22.28
C THR A 14 1.84 -10.80 21.32
N LEU A 15 1.61 -10.62 20.01
CA LEU A 15 2.72 -10.44 19.08
C LEU A 15 3.32 -9.05 19.34
N PRO A 16 4.65 -8.87 19.25
CA PRO A 16 5.29 -7.60 19.59
C PRO A 16 4.75 -6.48 18.70
N ASP A 17 3.86 -5.66 19.26
CA ASP A 17 3.23 -4.51 18.59
C ASP A 17 4.25 -3.58 17.93
N THR A 18 5.47 -3.56 18.47
CA THR A 18 6.59 -2.77 17.95
C THR A 18 7.17 -3.30 16.64
N VAL A 19 7.23 -4.63 16.44
CA VAL A 19 7.71 -5.23 15.18
C VAL A 19 6.65 -5.07 14.10
N ALA A 20 5.40 -5.44 14.39
CA ALA A 20 4.28 -5.26 13.47
C ALA A 20 4.11 -3.78 13.06
N ARG A 21 4.24 -2.84 14.00
CA ARG A 21 4.16 -1.40 13.68
C ARG A 21 5.35 -0.91 12.85
N ARG A 22 6.57 -1.40 13.09
CA ARG A 22 7.74 -1.08 12.26
C ARG A 22 7.55 -1.57 10.83
N ASP A 23 7.09 -2.81 10.66
CA ASP A 23 6.89 -3.40 9.33
C ASP A 23 5.78 -2.67 8.55
N ILE A 24 4.69 -2.29 9.23
CA ILE A 24 3.63 -1.47 8.63
C ILE A 24 4.16 -0.09 8.22
N LEU A 25 4.94 0.58 9.09
CA LEU A 25 5.51 1.89 8.77
C LEU A 25 6.51 1.81 7.61
N LEU A 26 7.33 0.75 7.57
CA LEU A 26 8.22 0.48 6.45
C LEU A 26 7.41 0.26 5.17
N GLY A 27 6.38 -0.59 5.20
CA GLY A 27 5.48 -0.82 4.07
C GLY A 27 4.83 0.46 3.54
N ILE A 28 4.26 1.28 4.42
CA ILE A 28 3.65 2.57 4.06
C ILE A 28 4.69 3.51 3.46
N SER A 29 5.88 3.61 4.08
CA SER A 29 6.94 4.48 3.58
C SER A 29 7.43 4.06 2.19
N MET A 30 7.63 2.77 1.96
CA MET A 30 8.08 2.23 0.67
C MET A 30 7.00 2.43 -0.41
N ALA A 31 5.74 2.14 -0.10
CA ALA A 31 4.63 2.38 -1.03
C ALA A 31 4.49 3.87 -1.38
N THR A 32 4.63 4.76 -0.39
CA THR A 32 4.57 6.21 -0.60
C THR A 32 5.75 6.69 -1.45
N LEU A 33 6.97 6.26 -1.14
CA LEU A 33 8.16 6.62 -1.92
C LEU A 33 8.07 6.12 -3.35
N LEU A 34 7.60 4.88 -3.56
CA LEU A 34 7.37 4.34 -4.89
C LEU A 34 6.35 5.18 -5.66
N GLY A 35 5.21 5.52 -5.04
CA GLY A 35 4.19 6.38 -5.65
C GLY A 35 4.74 7.75 -6.05
N LEU A 36 5.53 8.37 -5.16
CA LEU A 36 6.17 9.67 -5.43
C LEU A 36 7.17 9.59 -6.59
N ILE A 37 8.00 8.54 -6.63
CA ILE A 37 8.96 8.31 -7.72
C ILE A 37 8.24 8.14 -9.05
N LEU A 38 7.15 7.36 -9.08
CA LEU A 38 6.38 7.14 -10.30
C LEU A 38 5.76 8.45 -10.79
N VAL A 39 5.01 9.16 -9.94
CA VAL A 39 4.34 10.42 -10.30
C VAL A 39 5.35 11.47 -10.78
N TRP A 40 6.44 11.66 -10.02
CA TRP A 40 7.48 12.62 -10.40
C TRP A 40 8.22 12.19 -11.67
N GLY A 41 8.57 10.91 -11.75
CA GLY A 41 9.39 10.34 -12.82
C GLY A 41 8.72 10.40 -14.19
N VAL A 42 7.44 10.05 -14.30
CA VAL A 42 6.70 10.18 -15.58
C VAL A 42 6.18 11.61 -15.81
N GLY A 43 5.75 12.32 -14.76
CA GLY A 43 5.15 13.65 -14.87
C GLY A 43 6.13 14.73 -15.32
N PHE A 44 7.38 14.68 -14.86
CA PHE A 44 8.45 15.62 -15.22
C PHE A 44 9.54 14.99 -16.09
N SER A 45 9.22 13.88 -16.78
CA SER A 45 10.18 13.26 -17.66
C SER A 45 10.51 14.15 -18.85
N HIS A 46 11.81 14.29 -19.14
CA HIS A 46 12.30 14.86 -20.40
C HIS A 46 12.26 13.83 -21.54
N ILE A 47 11.98 12.57 -21.23
CA ILE A 47 11.91 11.48 -22.18
C ILE A 47 10.45 11.35 -22.63
N ASN A 48 10.18 11.71 -23.89
CA ASN A 48 8.83 11.68 -24.47
C ASN A 48 8.13 10.31 -24.27
N ALA A 49 8.88 9.20 -24.32
CA ALA A 49 8.32 7.86 -24.11
C ALA A 49 7.67 7.67 -22.73
N PHE A 50 8.27 8.19 -21.66
CA PHE A 50 7.72 8.06 -20.29
C PHE A 50 6.52 8.97 -20.06
N HIS A 51 6.55 10.20 -20.58
CA HIS A 51 5.43 11.11 -20.48
C HIS A 51 4.22 10.58 -21.30
N ASN A 52 4.47 10.07 -22.51
CA ASN A 52 3.45 9.46 -23.35
C ASN A 52 2.85 8.21 -22.72
N ALA A 53 3.67 7.33 -22.13
CA ALA A 53 3.18 6.15 -21.41
C ALA A 53 2.20 6.52 -20.27
N ALA A 54 2.44 7.64 -19.57
CA ALA A 54 1.52 8.13 -18.54
C ALA A 54 0.20 8.68 -19.12
N HIS A 55 0.23 9.33 -20.28
CA HIS A 55 -0.99 9.75 -20.97
C HIS A 55 -1.77 8.54 -21.51
N ASP A 56 -1.09 7.55 -22.08
CA ASP A 56 -1.68 6.32 -22.63
C ASP A 56 -2.32 5.46 -21.55
N THR A 57 -1.69 5.36 -20.36
CA THR A 57 -2.28 4.63 -19.23
C THR A 57 -3.56 5.33 -18.75
N ARG A 58 -3.59 6.67 -18.69
CA ARG A 58 -4.81 7.41 -18.30
C ARG A 58 -5.95 7.18 -19.30
N HIS A 59 -5.66 7.13 -20.59
CA HIS A 59 -6.66 6.78 -21.60
C HIS A 59 -7.14 5.34 -21.43
N SER A 60 -6.23 4.40 -21.22
CA SER A 60 -6.55 2.98 -20.99
C SER A 60 -7.34 2.74 -19.70
N ASN A 61 -7.11 3.55 -18.67
CA ASN A 61 -7.83 3.49 -17.39
C ASN A 61 -9.28 3.97 -17.50
N GLY A 62 -9.67 4.60 -18.63
CA GLY A 62 -11.04 5.00 -18.96
C GLY A 62 -11.70 4.12 -20.03
N PHE A 63 -10.96 3.21 -20.68
CA PHE A 63 -11.55 2.21 -21.57
C PHE A 63 -12.03 1.02 -20.73
N PRO A 64 -13.30 0.61 -20.86
CA PRO A 64 -13.92 -0.30 -19.92
C PRO A 64 -13.33 -1.71 -20.05
N CYS A 65 -12.78 -2.20 -18.94
CA CYS A 65 -12.59 -3.63 -18.71
C CYS A 65 -13.87 -4.22 -18.13
N HIS A 66 -14.94 -4.25 -18.93
CA HIS A 66 -16.30 -4.68 -18.55
C HIS A 66 -16.95 -3.84 -17.45
#